data_AF-A0A535XV53-F1
#
_entry.id   AF-A0A535XV53-F1
#
_cell.length_a   1.000
_cell.length_b   1.000
_cell.length_c   1.000
_cell.angle_alpha   90.00
_cell.angle_beta   90.00
_cell.angle_gamma   90.00
#
_symmetry.space_group_name_H-M   'P 1'
#
loop_
_entity.id
_entity.type
_entity.pdbx_description
1 polymer ?
#
loop_
_entity_poly.entity_id
_entity_poly.type
_entity_poly.pdbx_seq_one_letter_code
_entity_poly.pdbx_strand_id
1 'polypeptide(L)'
;NLFRMLGQMGGDRVRVASTGALSLEAVRDSGVREHPDVAALASRSEREIAVLVWNYHDDDLPAPPAPVDLRIDGVPIGEPTITHYRIDAEHSNAYEVWKKLGSPQSPTASQYRELERAGQLQLLEPARRVPTASGRVVVTFALPRQGVSLVKLAW
;
A
#
# COMPACT_ATOMS: atom_id res chain seq x y z
N ASN A 1 -4.80 -7.86 6.65
CA ASN A 1 -4.17 -7.66 5.32
C ASN A 1 -2.75 -7.11 5.39
N LEU A 2 -2.44 -6.15 6.28
CA LEU A 2 -1.07 -5.63 6.42
C LEU A 2 -0.01 -6.73 6.62
N PHE A 3 -0.24 -7.68 7.52
CA PHE A 3 0.68 -8.83 7.70
C PHE A 3 0.81 -9.72 6.45
N ARG A 4 -0.23 -9.83 5.61
CA ARG A 4 -0.13 -10.54 4.32
C ARG A 4 0.75 -9.78 3.33
N MET A 5 0.74 -8.44 3.37
CA MET A 5 1.65 -7.61 2.58
C MET A 5 3.09 -7.75 3.10
N LEU A 6 3.31 -7.62 4.41
CA LEU A 6 4.63 -7.79 5.04
C LEU A 6 5.21 -9.18 4.78
N GLY A 7 4.40 -10.24 4.86
CA GLY A 7 4.83 -11.61 4.58
C GLY A 7 5.21 -11.86 3.10
N GLN A 8 4.91 -10.93 2.20
CA GLN A 8 5.36 -10.96 0.81
C GLN A 8 6.66 -10.18 0.59
N MET A 9 7.15 -9.44 1.58
CA MET A 9 8.40 -8.68 1.49
C MET A 9 9.57 -9.59 1.86
N GLY A 10 10.15 -10.25 0.85
CA GLY A 10 11.31 -11.13 1.02
C GLY A 10 12.66 -10.43 0.85
N GLY A 11 13.72 -11.16 1.20
CA GLY A 11 15.11 -10.75 1.00
C GLY A 11 15.57 -9.65 1.96
N ASP A 12 16.50 -8.84 1.49
CA ASP A 12 17.16 -7.82 2.31
C ASP A 12 16.39 -6.51 2.31
N ARG A 13 16.38 -5.83 3.45
CA ARG A 13 15.86 -4.46 3.54
C ARG A 13 16.75 -3.54 2.72
N VAL A 14 16.15 -2.73 1.85
CA VAL A 14 16.85 -1.72 1.06
C VAL A 14 16.48 -0.31 1.50
N ARG A 15 17.34 0.66 1.17
CA ARG A 15 17.12 2.07 1.52
C ARG A 15 15.89 2.60 0.77
N VAL A 16 15.07 3.34 1.51
CA VAL A 16 13.96 4.12 0.97
C VAL A 16 13.96 5.49 1.64
N ALA A 17 13.55 6.52 0.90
CA ALA A 17 13.37 7.88 1.41
C ALA A 17 12.06 8.42 0.86
N SER A 18 11.34 9.20 1.66
CA SER A 18 10.11 9.87 1.26
C SER A 18 10.19 11.34 1.64
N THR A 19 9.74 12.21 0.75
CA THR A 19 9.59 13.65 1.00
C THR A 19 8.39 13.95 1.90
N GLY A 20 7.50 12.98 2.12
CA GLY A 20 6.35 13.09 3.04
C GLY A 20 6.53 12.32 4.34
N ALA A 21 7.72 11.74 4.60
CA ALA A 21 7.97 11.04 5.87
C ALA A 21 8.23 12.05 6.99
N LEU A 22 7.64 11.81 8.15
CA LEU A 22 7.97 12.52 9.38
C LEU A 22 9.23 11.94 10.02
N SER A 23 9.96 12.75 10.78
CA SER A 23 11.08 12.27 11.58
C SER A 23 10.58 11.51 12.80
N LEU A 24 11.44 10.64 13.37
CA LEU A 24 11.12 9.91 14.59
C LEU A 24 10.80 10.86 15.75
N GLU A 25 11.54 11.96 15.88
CA GLU A 25 11.35 12.99 16.89
C GLU A 25 10.00 13.68 16.73
N ALA A 26 9.63 14.06 15.50
CA ALA A 26 8.33 14.67 15.24
C ALA A 26 7.16 13.75 15.62
N VAL A 27 7.24 12.46 15.25
CA VAL A 27 6.23 11.47 15.62
C VAL A 27 6.17 11.27 17.14
N ARG A 28 7.32 11.18 17.81
CA ARG A 28 7.41 11.01 19.27
C ARG A 28 6.82 12.20 20.04
N ASP A 29 7.17 13.41 19.62
CA ASP A 29 6.90 14.62 20.39
C ASP A 29 5.50 15.20 20.11
N SER A 30 4.99 15.04 18.88
CA SER A 30 3.72 15.63 18.44
C SER A 30 2.66 14.63 17.96
N GLY A 31 3.05 13.36 17.74
CA GLY A 31 2.21 12.39 17.01
C GLY A 31 2.11 12.73 15.52
N VAL A 32 1.18 12.09 14.81
CA VAL A 32 0.95 12.29 13.37
C VAL A 32 -0.34 13.08 13.16
N ARG A 33 -0.41 14.28 13.76
CA ARG A 33 -1.62 15.12 13.81
C ARG A 33 -1.58 16.37 12.93
N GLU A 34 -0.41 16.92 12.67
CA GLU A 34 -0.29 18.14 11.87
C GLU A 34 -0.41 17.85 10.37
N HIS A 35 0.39 16.87 9.92
CA HIS A 35 0.43 16.40 8.55
C HIS A 35 0.56 14.87 8.55
N PRO A 36 0.05 14.18 7.52
CA PRO A 36 0.18 12.73 7.46
C PRO A 36 1.63 12.30 7.26
N ASP A 37 1.99 11.18 7.88
CA ASP A 37 3.24 10.47 7.59
C ASP A 37 3.05 9.63 6.33
N VAL A 38 3.61 10.12 5.22
CA VAL A 38 3.64 9.40 3.95
C VAL A 38 5.03 8.80 3.79
N ALA A 39 5.19 7.56 4.27
CA ALA A 39 6.48 6.89 4.31
C ALA A 39 6.40 5.47 3.72
N ALA A 40 7.54 4.80 3.68
CA ALA A 40 7.66 3.51 3.03
C ALA A 40 8.71 2.60 3.68
N LEU A 41 8.58 1.32 3.40
CA LEU A 41 9.55 0.26 3.70
C LEU A 41 9.78 -0.53 2.41
N ALA A 42 11.02 -0.89 2.11
CA ALA A 42 11.36 -1.63 0.90
C ALA A 42 12.27 -2.82 1.19
N SER A 43 12.10 -3.88 0.41
CA SER A 43 12.99 -5.05 0.40
C SER A 43 13.33 -5.49 -1.03
N ARG A 44 14.42 -6.24 -1.16
CA ARG A 44 14.89 -6.81 -2.42
C ARG A 44 15.30 -8.26 -2.23
N SER A 45 14.78 -9.12 -3.09
CA SER A 45 15.27 -10.48 -3.32
C SER A 45 15.99 -10.56 -4.68
N GLU A 46 16.42 -11.76 -5.09
CA GLU A 46 17.11 -11.96 -6.36
C GLU A 46 16.32 -11.45 -7.59
N ARG A 47 14.99 -11.63 -7.56
CA ARG A 47 14.10 -11.37 -8.69
C ARG A 47 12.88 -10.51 -8.38
N GLU A 48 12.91 -9.82 -7.25
CA GLU A 48 11.79 -8.98 -6.83
C GLU A 48 12.26 -7.81 -5.97
N ILE A 49 11.68 -6.63 -6.21
CA ILE A 49 11.67 -5.51 -5.27
C ILE A 49 10.24 -5.33 -4.77
N ALA A 50 10.07 -5.22 -3.46
CA ALA A 50 8.78 -4.95 -2.82
C ALA A 50 8.86 -3.63 -2.04
N VAL A 51 7.89 -2.74 -2.24
CA VAL A 51 7.80 -1.45 -1.56
C VAL A 51 6.42 -1.32 -0.92
N LEU A 52 6.39 -1.30 0.41
CA LEU A 52 5.21 -0.99 1.21
C LEU A 52 5.18 0.52 1.47
N VAL A 53 4.15 1.21 1.00
CA VAL A 53 3.94 2.66 1.15
C VAL A 53 2.68 2.90 1.98
N TRP A 54 2.72 3.81 2.94
CA TRP A 54 1.55 4.19 3.75
C TRP A 54 1.32 5.70 3.74
N ASN A 55 0.10 6.10 4.06
CA ASN A 55 -0.31 7.49 4.31
C ASN A 55 -1.07 7.51 5.63
N TYR A 56 -0.35 7.70 6.74
CA TYR A 56 -0.89 7.59 8.09
C TYR A 56 -1.18 8.96 8.70
N HIS A 57 -2.22 9.04 9.52
CA HIS A 57 -2.54 10.21 10.34
C HIS A 57 -3.19 9.71 11.63
N ASP A 58 -2.98 10.35 12.77
CA ASP A 58 -3.58 9.92 14.05
C ASP A 58 -5.11 10.06 13.99
N ASP A 59 -5.59 11.15 13.39
CA ASP A 59 -7.02 11.37 13.20
C ASP A 59 -7.54 10.64 11.96
N ASP A 60 -8.54 9.79 12.16
CA ASP A 60 -9.29 9.11 11.10
C ASP A 60 -10.42 10.00 10.56
N LEU A 61 -10.01 11.16 10.04
CA LEU A 61 -10.90 12.14 9.42
C LEU A 61 -10.68 12.19 7.89
N PRO A 62 -11.74 12.42 7.09
CA PRO A 62 -11.62 12.55 5.65
C PRO A 62 -10.57 13.58 5.25
N ALA A 63 -9.73 13.22 4.28
CA ALA A 63 -8.74 14.11 3.69
C ALA A 63 -8.49 13.74 2.22
N PRO A 64 -8.00 14.69 1.41
CA PRO A 64 -7.55 14.38 0.06
C PRO A 64 -6.48 13.28 0.06
N PRO A 65 -6.49 12.37 -0.94
CA PRO A 65 -5.40 11.43 -1.13
C PRO A 65 -4.06 12.13 -1.36
N ALA A 66 -2.98 11.55 -0.83
CA ALA A 66 -1.63 11.99 -1.12
C ALA A 66 -1.22 11.52 -2.54
N PRO A 67 -0.73 12.41 -3.42
CA PRO A 67 -0.14 12.00 -4.68
C PRO A 67 1.23 11.36 -4.42
N VAL A 68 1.43 10.12 -4.88
CA VAL A 68 2.68 9.38 -4.75
C VAL A 68 3.34 9.21 -6.11
N ASP A 69 4.62 9.54 -6.18
CA ASP A 69 5.52 9.29 -7.30
C ASP A 69 6.64 8.34 -6.82
N LEU A 70 6.36 7.03 -6.88
CA LEU A 70 7.28 6.00 -6.40
C LEU A 70 8.33 5.71 -7.48
N ARG A 71 9.58 6.08 -7.20
CA ARG A 71 10.74 5.79 -8.04
C ARG A 71 11.52 4.60 -7.50
N ILE A 72 11.66 3.55 -8.31
CA ILE A 72 12.38 2.32 -7.97
C ILE A 72 13.58 2.21 -8.89
N ASP A 73 14.78 2.34 -8.31
CA ASP A 73 16.06 2.17 -9.00
C ASP A 73 16.61 0.74 -8.86
N GLY A 74 17.59 0.39 -9.70
CA GLY A 74 18.29 -0.89 -9.62
C GLY A 74 17.49 -2.08 -10.15
N VAL A 75 16.51 -1.80 -11.01
CA VAL A 75 15.70 -2.78 -11.74
C VAL A 75 16.50 -3.24 -12.97
N PRO A 76 16.52 -4.54 -13.33
CA PRO A 76 17.20 -4.97 -14.55
C PRO A 76 16.50 -4.46 -15.82
N ILE A 77 17.24 -4.44 -16.92
CA ILE A 77 16.68 -4.15 -18.25
C ILE A 77 15.77 -5.31 -18.66
N GLY A 78 14.56 -5.00 -19.15
CA GLY A 78 13.59 -6.01 -19.57
C GLY A 78 12.14 -5.56 -19.38
N GLU A 79 11.26 -6.51 -19.06
CA GLU A 79 9.82 -6.28 -18.87
C GLU A 79 9.33 -6.81 -17.51
N PRO A 80 9.81 -6.28 -16.37
CA PRO A 80 9.30 -6.68 -15.06
C PRO A 80 7.79 -6.48 -14.95
N THR A 81 7.15 -7.32 -14.14
CA THR A 81 5.72 -7.24 -13.82
C THR A 81 5.51 -6.45 -12.54
N ILE A 82 4.67 -5.43 -12.59
CA ILE A 82 4.14 -4.71 -11.43
C ILE A 82 2.91 -5.45 -10.91
N THR A 83 2.90 -5.74 -9.61
CA THR A 83 1.72 -6.14 -8.85
C THR A 83 1.47 -5.13 -7.75
N HIS A 84 0.29 -4.51 -7.70
CA HIS A 84 -0.01 -3.43 -6.76
C HIS A 84 -1.20 -3.80 -5.87
N TYR A 85 -0.95 -4.11 -4.61
CA TYR A 85 -1.99 -4.36 -3.61
C TYR A 85 -2.37 -3.08 -2.85
N ARG A 86 -3.62 -3.01 -2.38
CA ARG A 86 -4.13 -1.86 -1.63
C ARG A 86 -4.98 -2.29 -0.43
N ILE A 87 -4.77 -1.60 0.69
CA ILE A 87 -5.69 -1.53 1.83
C ILE A 87 -6.14 -0.08 1.92
N ASP A 88 -7.43 0.19 1.75
CA ASP A 88 -8.05 1.51 1.95
C ASP A 88 -9.57 1.35 2.19
N ALA A 89 -10.35 2.40 1.95
CA ALA A 89 -11.80 2.37 2.15
C ALA A 89 -12.55 1.52 1.11
N GLU A 90 -11.90 1.21 -0.02
CA GLU A 90 -12.48 0.54 -1.18
C GLU A 90 -11.87 -0.85 -1.41
N HIS A 91 -10.67 -1.10 -0.89
CA HIS A 91 -9.92 -2.32 -1.13
C HIS A 91 -9.46 -3.01 0.16
N SER A 92 -9.56 -4.34 0.17
CA SER A 92 -9.05 -5.20 1.25
C SER A 92 -9.60 -4.88 2.65
N ASN A 93 -10.81 -4.32 2.72
CA ASN A 93 -11.41 -3.80 3.93
C ASN A 93 -12.86 -4.26 4.11
N ALA A 94 -13.02 -5.38 4.80
CA ALA A 94 -14.34 -5.92 5.14
C ALA A 94 -15.16 -5.00 6.06
N TYR A 95 -14.51 -4.16 6.86
CA TYR A 95 -15.19 -3.28 7.80
C TYR A 95 -15.98 -2.18 7.09
N GLU A 96 -15.40 -1.57 6.05
CA GLU A 96 -16.11 -0.57 5.23
C GLU A 96 -17.30 -1.17 4.48
N VAL A 97 -17.16 -2.40 4.00
CA VAL A 97 -18.27 -3.14 3.40
C VAL A 97 -19.34 -3.45 4.45
N TRP A 98 -18.97 -3.89 5.65
CA TRP A 98 -19.91 -4.10 6.75
C TRP A 98 -20.69 -2.84 7.11
N LYS A 99 -20.03 -1.68 7.15
CA LYS A 99 -20.69 -0.38 7.35
C LYS A 99 -21.71 -0.10 6.24
N LYS A 100 -21.34 -0.30 4.97
CA LYS A 100 -22.22 -0.13 3.80
C LYS A 100 -23.43 -1.06 3.80
N LEU A 101 -23.30 -2.25 4.40
CA LEU A 101 -24.40 -3.20 4.59
C LEU A 101 -25.37 -2.82 5.72
N GLY A 102 -25.18 -1.66 6.36
CA GLY A 102 -26.00 -1.21 7.49
C GLY A 102 -25.52 -1.72 8.84
N SER A 103 -24.26 -2.15 8.95
CA SER A 103 -23.65 -2.62 10.19
C SER A 103 -24.43 -3.74 10.91
N PRO A 104 -24.90 -4.79 10.20
CA PRO A 104 -25.73 -5.82 10.82
C PRO A 104 -24.97 -6.58 11.92
N GLN A 105 -25.61 -6.77 13.07
CA GLN A 105 -25.08 -7.60 14.17
C GLN A 105 -25.00 -9.09 13.79
N SER A 106 -25.89 -9.55 12.91
CA SER A 106 -25.92 -10.92 12.40
C SER A 106 -26.03 -10.88 10.87
N PRO A 107 -24.90 -10.84 10.15
CA PRO A 107 -24.90 -10.87 8.70
C PRO A 107 -25.61 -12.13 8.17
N THR A 108 -26.38 -11.99 7.09
CA THR A 108 -26.90 -13.16 6.37
C THR A 108 -25.75 -13.96 5.75
N ALA A 109 -26.02 -15.20 5.33
CA ALA A 109 -24.99 -16.00 4.66
C ALA A 109 -24.42 -15.33 3.38
N SER A 110 -25.23 -14.56 2.64
CA SER A 110 -24.74 -13.82 1.48
C SER A 110 -23.87 -12.63 1.87
N GLN A 111 -24.27 -11.86 2.89
CA GLN A 111 -23.47 -10.76 3.44
C GLN A 111 -22.15 -11.27 4.00
N TYR A 112 -22.16 -12.40 4.71
CA TYR A 112 -20.93 -12.99 5.24
C TYR A 112 -19.93 -13.35 4.12
N ARG A 113 -20.40 -13.99 3.04
CA ARG A 113 -19.55 -14.26 1.85
C ARG A 113 -19.04 -13.00 1.17
N GLU A 114 -19.77 -11.89 1.25
CA GLU A 114 -19.33 -10.60 0.74
C GLU A 114 -18.22 -10.01 1.62
N LEU A 115 -18.38 -10.05 2.94
CA LEU A 115 -17.37 -9.64 3.92
C LEU A 115 -16.08 -10.46 3.80
N GLU A 116 -16.18 -11.78 3.63
CA GLU A 116 -15.01 -12.64 3.41
C GLU A 116 -14.23 -12.27 2.15
N ARG A 117 -14.94 -11.95 1.06
CA ARG A 117 -14.34 -11.49 -0.19
C ARG A 117 -13.69 -10.11 -0.04
N ALA A 118 -14.36 -9.19 0.64
CA ALA A 118 -13.82 -7.87 0.95
C ALA A 118 -12.62 -7.92 1.92
N GLY A 119 -12.54 -8.94 2.77
CA GLY A 119 -11.43 -9.19 3.69
C GLY A 119 -10.20 -9.81 3.04
N GLN A 120 -10.26 -10.23 1.78
CA GLN A 120 -9.08 -10.71 1.05
C GLN A 120 -8.18 -9.55 0.65
N LEU A 121 -6.90 -9.84 0.45
CA LEU A 121 -5.96 -8.86 -0.08
C LEU A 121 -6.24 -8.67 -1.58
N GLN A 122 -6.54 -7.44 -1.97
CA GLN A 122 -6.96 -7.07 -3.32
C GLN A 122 -5.89 -6.25 -4.04
N LEU A 123 -5.86 -6.40 -5.36
CA LEU A 123 -5.08 -5.55 -6.25
C LEU A 123 -5.80 -4.21 -6.43
N LEU A 124 -5.02 -3.13 -6.52
CA LEU A 124 -5.52 -1.81 -6.91
C LEU A 124 -5.85 -1.78 -8.41
N GLU A 125 -4.97 -2.36 -9.22
CA GLU A 125 -5.10 -2.47 -10.66
C GLU A 125 -4.60 -3.86 -11.12
N PRO A 126 -5.07 -4.36 -12.28
CA PRO A 126 -4.52 -5.58 -12.86
C PRO A 126 -3.00 -5.51 -12.99
N ALA A 127 -2.33 -6.61 -12.66
CA ALA A 127 -0.88 -6.69 -12.81
C ALA A 127 -0.47 -6.43 -14.26
N ARG A 128 0.62 -5.68 -14.46
CA ARG A 128 1.04 -5.23 -15.79
C ARG A 128 2.56 -5.26 -15.93
N ARG A 129 3.02 -5.58 -17.14
CA ARG A 129 4.44 -5.49 -17.49
C ARG A 129 4.81 -4.04 -17.77
N VAL A 130 6.01 -3.64 -17.36
CA VAL A 130 6.57 -2.32 -17.66
C VAL A 130 7.94 -2.46 -18.31
N PRO A 131 8.18 -1.87 -19.48
CA PRO A 131 9.50 -1.89 -20.08
C PRO A 131 10.46 -1.05 -19.25
N THR A 132 11.64 -1.60 -18.95
CA THR A 132 12.69 -0.94 -18.19
C THR A 132 13.95 -0.88 -19.05
N ALA A 133 14.31 0.29 -19.55
CA ALA A 133 15.54 0.51 -20.32
C ALA A 133 16.64 1.24 -19.54
N SER A 134 16.26 2.00 -18.51
CA SER A 134 17.15 2.87 -17.71
C SER A 134 17.51 2.28 -16.34
N GLY A 135 17.07 1.05 -16.06
CA GLY A 135 17.19 0.43 -14.74
C GLY A 135 16.33 1.06 -13.65
N ARG A 136 15.33 1.86 -14.05
CA ARG A 136 14.39 2.56 -13.17
C ARG A 136 12.96 2.32 -13.62
N VAL A 137 12.07 2.14 -12.64
CA VAL A 137 10.62 2.12 -12.83
C VAL A 137 10.00 3.25 -12.00
N VAL A 138 8.99 3.90 -12.57
CA VAL A 138 8.19 4.92 -11.88
C VAL A 138 6.74 4.45 -11.81
N VAL A 139 6.16 4.48 -10.62
CA VAL A 139 4.75 4.12 -10.36
C VAL A 139 4.07 5.30 -9.68
N THR A 140 3.08 5.89 -10.35
CA THR A 140 2.30 7.01 -9.81
C THR A 140 0.93 6.54 -9.36
N PHE A 141 0.51 6.97 -8.18
CA PHE A 141 -0.83 6.65 -7.67
C PHE A 141 -1.27 7.65 -6.60
N ALA A 142 -2.58 7.80 -6.44
CA ALA A 142 -3.16 8.46 -5.29
C ALA A 142 -3.24 7.47 -4.12
N LEU A 143 -2.77 7.88 -2.93
CA LEU A 143 -2.84 7.10 -1.70
C LEU A 143 -3.77 7.80 -0.71
N PRO A 144 -5.01 7.28 -0.50
CA PRO A 144 -5.93 7.85 0.49
C PRO A 144 -5.31 7.90 1.89
N ARG A 145 -5.78 8.80 2.75
CA ARG A 145 -5.43 8.78 4.18
C ARG A 145 -5.82 7.42 4.79
N GLN A 146 -5.01 6.92 5.70
CA GLN A 146 -5.02 5.53 6.22
C GLN A 146 -4.76 4.44 5.17
N GLY A 147 -4.43 4.82 3.94
CA GLY A 147 -4.14 3.88 2.87
C GLY A 147 -2.78 3.23 3.02
N VAL A 148 -2.70 1.94 2.67
CA VAL A 148 -1.45 1.19 2.55
C VAL A 148 -1.39 0.51 1.20
N SER A 149 -0.28 0.68 0.49
CA SER A 149 -0.01 0.02 -0.78
C SER A 149 1.23 -0.87 -0.69
N LEU A 150 1.16 -2.07 -1.26
CA LEU A 150 2.34 -2.88 -1.55
C LEU A 150 2.53 -2.92 -3.06
N VAL A 151 3.60 -2.32 -3.54
CA VAL A 151 4.03 -2.37 -4.94
C VAL A 151 5.15 -3.39 -5.06
N LYS A 152 4.93 -4.44 -5.84
CA LYS A 152 5.92 -5.47 -6.14
C LYS A 152 6.34 -5.36 -7.59
N LEU A 153 7.63 -5.46 -7.84
CA LEU A 153 8.22 -5.48 -9.16
C LEU A 153 9.06 -6.75 -9.30
N ALA A 154 8.61 -7.69 -10.14
CA ALA A 154 9.24 -8.99 -10.31
C ALA A 154 9.72 -9.21 -11.75
N TRP A 155 10.84 -9.90 -11.95
CA TRP A 155 11.45 -10.18 -13.26
C TRP A 155 11.98 -11.61 -13.41
#